data_AF-A0A5S4UE41-F1
#
_entry.id   AF-A0A5S4UE41-F1
#
_cell.length_a   1.000
_cell.length_b   1.000
_cell.length_c   1.000
_cell.angle_alpha   90.00
_cell.angle_beta   90.00
_cell.angle_gamma   90.00
#
_symmetry.space_group_name_H-M   'P 1'
#
loop_
_entity.id
_entity.type
_entity.pdbx_description
1 polymer ?
#
loop_
_entity_poly.entity_id
_entity_poly.type
_entity_poly.pdbx_seq_one_letter_code
_entity_poly.pdbx_strand_id
1 'polypeptide(L)'
;MKTENEKYLPLAIASQGCSHNVLFICQDVPSDELFEAVISRMEAAQRVLDFASFQTGNQSGCEAKMVSEAAGMLVSDALSIINILHRKCR
;
A
#
# COMPACT_ATOMS: atom_id res chain seq x y z
N MET A 1 22.57 0.60 20.46
CA MET A 1 22.09 -0.58 19.71
C MET A 1 20.57 -0.54 19.79
N LYS A 2 19.88 -0.13 18.71
CA LYS A 2 18.42 -0.05 18.70
C LYS A 2 17.83 -1.46 18.78
N THR A 3 16.83 -1.66 19.63
CA THR A 3 16.11 -2.93 19.74
C THR A 3 15.33 -3.21 18.45
N GLU A 4 15.05 -4.47 18.10
CA GLU A 4 14.37 -4.81 16.84
C GLU A 4 13.02 -4.10 16.68
N ASN A 5 12.33 -3.80 17.78
CA ASN A 5 11.09 -3.02 17.79
C ASN A 5 11.26 -1.54 17.39
N GLU A 6 12.47 -0.98 17.51
CA GLU A 6 12.77 0.41 17.13
C GLU A 6 13.21 0.53 15.66
N LYS A 7 13.43 -0.59 14.97
CA LYS A 7 13.81 -0.58 13.54
C LYS A 7 12.61 -0.46 12.62
N TYR A 8 11.41 -0.76 13.08
CA TYR A 8 10.24 -0.93 12.23
C TYR A 8 9.09 -0.05 12.68
N LEU A 9 8.49 0.69 11.74
CA LEU A 9 7.28 1.46 11.98
C LEU A 9 6.06 0.65 11.52
N PRO A 10 5.05 0.43 12.38
CA PRO A 10 3.81 -0.17 11.95
C PRO A 10 3.07 0.80 11.02
N LEU A 11 2.60 0.30 9.89
CA LEU A 11 1.66 1.00 9.01
C LEU A 11 0.26 0.96 9.66
N ALA A 12 0.11 1.67 10.77
CA ALA A 12 -1.13 1.67 11.53
C ALA A 12 -2.21 2.52 10.85
N ILE A 13 -3.39 1.91 10.73
CA ILE A 13 -4.75 2.50 10.54
C ILE A 13 -5.34 2.50 9.11
N ALA A 14 -4.60 2.22 8.02
CA ALA A 14 -5.21 2.27 6.67
C ALA A 14 -5.21 0.96 5.86
N SER A 15 -4.34 -0.02 6.13
CA SER A 15 -4.31 -1.25 5.33
C SER A 15 -5.41 -2.22 5.75
N GLN A 16 -6.48 -2.27 4.96
CA GLN A 16 -7.57 -3.26 5.09
C GLN A 16 -7.15 -4.65 4.54
N GLY A 17 -5.93 -4.79 4.03
CA GLY A 17 -5.56 -5.89 3.13
C GLY A 17 -4.90 -7.11 3.74
N CYS A 18 -4.35 -7.02 4.95
CA CYS A 18 -3.65 -8.13 5.56
C CYS A 18 -3.88 -8.13 7.07
N SER A 19 -3.96 -9.33 7.64
CA SER A 19 -3.88 -9.64 9.06
C SER A 19 -3.02 -8.61 9.84
N HIS A 20 -3.42 -8.35 11.11
CA HIS A 20 -2.78 -7.46 12.10
C HIS A 20 -1.23 -7.58 12.24
N ASN A 21 -0.59 -8.52 11.53
CA ASN A 21 0.83 -8.88 11.62
C ASN A 21 1.73 -8.40 10.48
N VAL A 22 1.25 -7.77 9.40
CA VAL A 22 2.15 -7.51 8.24
C VAL A 22 1.85 -6.16 7.64
N LEU A 23 2.66 -5.16 8.01
CA LEU A 23 3.10 -4.04 7.17
C LEU A 23 3.99 -3.14 8.06
N PHE A 24 5.28 -3.46 8.07
CA PHE A 24 6.31 -2.73 8.80
C PHE A 24 7.26 -2.06 7.80
N ILE A 25 7.61 -0.80 8.04
CA ILE A 25 8.65 -0.12 7.28
C ILE A 25 9.91 -0.02 8.13
N CYS A 26 11.04 -0.47 7.59
CA CYS A 26 12.33 -0.26 8.21
C CYS A 26 12.63 1.24 8.23
N GLN A 27 12.92 1.78 9.42
CA GLN A 27 13.19 3.21 9.64
C GLN A 27 14.41 3.69 8.87
N ASP A 28 15.36 2.80 8.60
CA ASP A 28 16.62 3.12 7.94
C ASP A 28 16.48 3.18 6.40
N VAL A 29 15.30 2.88 5.84
CA VAL A 29 15.06 2.98 4.39
C VAL A 29 15.15 4.45 3.94
N PRO A 30 15.98 4.76 2.94
CA PRO A 30 16.07 6.08 2.34
C PRO A 30 14.73 6.62 1.82
N SER A 31 14.54 7.94 1.87
CA SER A 31 13.26 8.57 1.50
C SER A 31 12.92 8.40 0.01
N ASP A 32 13.92 8.34 -0.85
CA ASP A 32 13.80 8.03 -2.28
C ASP A 32 13.27 6.61 -2.51
N GLU A 33 13.79 5.60 -1.80
CA GLU A 33 13.26 4.23 -1.88
C GLU A 33 11.80 4.14 -1.39
N LEU A 34 11.45 4.90 -0.34
CA LEU A 34 10.06 5.00 0.12
C LEU A 34 9.16 5.70 -0.92
N PHE A 35 9.68 6.68 -1.65
CA PHE A 35 8.94 7.36 -2.71
C PHE A 35 8.70 6.42 -3.90
N GLU A 36 9.71 5.68 -4.35
CA GLU A 36 9.55 4.63 -5.37
C GLU A 36 8.53 3.57 -4.95
N ALA A 37 8.54 3.18 -3.68
CA ALA A 37 7.56 2.25 -3.12
C ALA A 37 6.11 2.79 -3.15
N VAL A 38 5.92 4.11 -3.03
CA VAL A 38 4.62 4.79 -3.19
C VAL A 38 4.19 4.76 -4.65
N ILE A 39 5.06 5.18 -5.56
CA ILE A 39 4.76 5.22 -7.00
C ILE A 39 4.40 3.82 -7.51
N SER A 40 5.20 2.81 -7.17
CA SER A 40 4.94 1.41 -7.55
C SER A 40 3.56 0.91 -7.12
N ARG A 41 3.11 1.25 -5.89
CA ARG A 41 1.78 0.87 -5.37
C ARG A 41 0.66 1.60 -6.09
N MET A 42 0.82 2.89 -6.37
CA MET A 42 -0.16 3.68 -7.11
C MET A 42 -0.30 3.19 -8.56
N GLU A 43 0.81 2.87 -9.22
CA GLU A 43 0.78 2.27 -10.56
C GLU A 43 0.14 0.88 -10.57
N ALA A 44 0.40 0.06 -9.55
CA ALA A 44 -0.24 -1.24 -9.42
C ALA A 44 -1.76 -1.09 -9.23
N ALA A 45 -2.20 -0.14 -8.40
CA ALA A 45 -3.62 0.16 -8.22
C ALA A 45 -4.27 0.59 -9.55
N GLN A 46 -3.60 1.47 -10.31
CA GLN A 46 -4.06 1.90 -11.63
C GLN A 46 -4.19 0.69 -12.59
N ARG A 47 -3.17 -0.16 -12.70
CA ARG A 47 -3.20 -1.35 -13.57
C ARG A 47 -4.34 -2.31 -13.20
N VAL A 48 -4.62 -2.48 -11.92
CA VAL A 48 -5.71 -3.34 -11.41
C VAL A 48 -7.07 -2.75 -11.79
N LEU A 49 -7.26 -1.44 -11.65
CA LEU A 49 -8.50 -0.75 -12.04
C LEU A 49 -8.70 -0.74 -13.56
N ASP A 50 -7.63 -0.51 -14.31
CA ASP A 50 -7.66 -0.56 -15.78
C ASP A 50 -8.07 -1.95 -16.25
N PHE A 51 -7.46 -3.01 -15.70
CA PHE A 51 -7.85 -4.39 -15.97
C PHE A 51 -9.34 -4.63 -15.66
N ALA A 52 -9.84 -4.11 -14.54
CA ALA A 52 -11.27 -4.17 -14.20
C ALA A 52 -12.14 -3.53 -15.29
N SER A 53 -11.73 -2.36 -15.78
CA SER A 53 -12.47 -1.61 -16.80
C SER A 53 -12.52 -2.34 -18.15
N PHE A 54 -11.44 -3.04 -18.52
CA PHE A 54 -11.38 -3.87 -19.73
C PHE A 54 -12.24 -5.14 -19.63
N GLN A 55 -12.46 -5.65 -18.41
CA GLN A 55 -13.19 -6.90 -18.16
C GLN A 55 -14.72 -6.74 -18.08
N THR A 56 -15.25 -5.52 -18.29
CA THR A 56 -16.67 -5.15 -18.15
C THR A 56 -17.65 -5.87 -19.09
N GLY A 57 -17.20 -6.82 -19.91
CA GLY A 57 -18.04 -7.64 -20.79
C GLY A 57 -18.58 -8.94 -20.19
N ASN A 58 -17.92 -9.55 -19.19
CA ASN A 58 -18.21 -10.97 -18.83
C ASN A 58 -18.02 -11.37 -17.35
N GLN A 59 -17.76 -10.43 -16.42
CA GLN A 59 -17.46 -10.80 -15.03
C GLN A 59 -18.68 -10.78 -14.10
N SER A 60 -18.73 -11.78 -13.21
CA SER A 60 -19.72 -11.82 -12.13
C SER A 60 -19.42 -10.74 -11.08
N GLY A 61 -20.43 -10.17 -10.43
CA GLY A 61 -20.26 -9.05 -9.48
C GLY A 61 -19.31 -9.31 -8.29
N CYS A 62 -18.95 -10.59 -8.03
CA CYS A 62 -17.96 -10.97 -7.03
C CYS A 62 -16.53 -10.56 -7.44
N GLU A 63 -16.15 -10.73 -8.71
CA GLU A 63 -14.80 -10.45 -9.21
C GLU A 63 -14.53 -8.94 -9.22
N ALA A 64 -15.51 -8.14 -9.64
CA ALA A 64 -15.41 -6.67 -9.60
C ALA A 64 -15.18 -6.14 -8.17
N LYS A 65 -15.80 -6.77 -7.16
CA LYS A 65 -15.62 -6.40 -5.76
C LYS A 65 -14.20 -6.70 -5.28
N MET A 66 -13.68 -7.89 -5.57
CA MET A 66 -12.31 -8.28 -5.20
C MET A 66 -11.26 -7.37 -5.84
N VAL A 67 -11.47 -6.99 -7.11
CA VAL A 67 -10.57 -6.08 -7.84
C VAL A 67 -10.58 -4.67 -7.22
N SER A 68 -11.77 -4.16 -6.89
CA SER A 68 -11.88 -2.86 -6.19
C SER A 68 -11.27 -2.89 -4.79
N GLU A 69 -11.43 -3.99 -4.05
CA GLU A 69 -10.82 -4.17 -2.74
C GLU A 69 -9.28 -4.19 -2.85
N ALA A 70 -8.72 -4.93 -3.80
CA ALA A 70 -7.28 -4.99 -4.05
C ALA A 70 -6.69 -3.62 -4.40
N ALA A 71 -7.36 -2.84 -5.26
CA ALA A 71 -6.96 -1.48 -5.57
C ALA A 71 -7.00 -0.58 -4.31
N GLY A 72 -8.03 -0.72 -3.47
CA GLY A 72 -8.14 0.01 -2.21
C GLY A 72 -6.99 -0.29 -1.24
N MET A 73 -6.58 -1.56 -1.13
CA MET A 73 -5.43 -1.95 -0.29
C MET A 73 -4.15 -1.24 -0.74
N LEU A 74 -3.84 -1.29 -2.04
CA LEU A 74 -2.64 -0.69 -2.63
C LEU A 74 -2.58 0.83 -2.40
N VAL A 75 -3.70 1.52 -2.56
CA VAL A 75 -3.81 2.96 -2.29
C VAL A 75 -3.58 3.26 -0.81
N SER A 76 -4.18 2.47 0.07
CA SER A 76 -4.04 2.69 1.51
C SER A 76 -2.61 2.43 2.01
N ASP A 77 -1.90 1.47 1.42
CA ASP A 77 -0.49 1.22 1.67
C ASP A 77 0.37 2.41 1.22
N ALA A 78 0.10 2.95 0.02
CA ALA A 78 0.78 4.13 -0.49
C ALA A 78 0.58 5.35 0.42
N LEU A 79 -0.65 5.61 0.86
CA LEU A 79 -0.96 6.70 1.80
C LEU A 79 -0.23 6.54 3.13
N SER A 80 -0.10 5.31 3.61
CA SER A 80 0.56 5.03 4.87
C SER A 80 2.08 5.25 4.78
N ILE A 81 2.71 4.91 3.64
CA ILE A 81 4.11 5.27 3.35
C ILE A 81 4.27 6.80 3.25
N ILE A 82 3.37 7.51 2.56
CA ILE A 82 3.38 8.98 2.46
C ILE A 82 3.33 9.63 3.84
N ASN A 83 2.49 9.12 4.74
CA ASN A 83 2.41 9.63 6.12
C ASN A 83 3.74 9.46 6.86
N ILE A 84 4.45 8.36 6.64
CA ILE A 84 5.78 8.14 7.21
C ILE A 84 6.82 9.08 6.60
N LEU A 85 6.80 9.28 5.28
CA LEU A 85 7.65 10.26 4.59
C LEU A 85 7.43 11.68 5.15
N HIS A 86 6.18 12.10 5.31
CA HIS A 86 5.85 13.40 5.88
C HIS A 86 6.33 13.56 7.33
N ARG A 87 6.35 12.48 8.12
CA ARG A 87 6.94 12.49 9.47
C ARG A 87 8.47 12.53 9.46
N LYS A 88 9.14 11.96 8.45
CA LYS A 88 10.61 12.02 8.31
C LYS A 88 11.12 13.40 7.85
N CYS A 89 10.32 14.16 7.12
CA CYS A 89 10.69 15.49 6.61
C CYS A 89 10.37 16.65 7.57
N ARG A 90 9.84 16.36 8.76
CA ARG A 90 9.61 17.33 9.84
C ARG A 90 10.63 17.13 10.94
#